data_AF-A0A0L7LQM0-F1
#
_entry.id   AF-A0A0L7LQM0-F1
#
_cell.length_a   1.000
_cell.length_b   1.000
_cell.length_c   1.000
_cell.angle_alpha   90.00
_cell.angle_beta   90.00
_cell.angle_gamma   90.00
#
_symmetry.space_group_name_H-M   'P 1'
#
loop_
_entity.id
_entity.type
_entity.pdbx_description
1 polymer ?
#
loop_
_entity_poly.entity_id
_entity_poly.type
_entity_poly.pdbx_seq_one_letter_code
_entity_poly.pdbx_strand_id
1 'polypeptide(L)'
;MLASSPAATMMTPAPRRRPLEPPPPPLPPLPPPVEPPGPPRVPPHPAVADYSDKKPREQRNYKNMTRERRIEANARERTRVHTISAAFDTLRHSVPAYSHNQKLSKLSVLRIACAYITALSTALDPDADLSTAVEAVTQTIHTEGKLRKKKDDP
;
A
#
# COMPACT_ATOMS: atom_id res chain seq x y z
N MET A 1 8.06 -64.81 -3.66
CA MET A 1 9.30 -64.01 -3.49
C MET A 1 9.31 -62.99 -4.63
N LEU A 2 8.74 -61.79 -4.49
CA LEU A 2 9.21 -60.58 -3.78
C LEU A 2 10.60 -60.06 -4.19
N ALA A 3 10.59 -58.78 -4.60
CA ALA A 3 11.67 -57.78 -4.70
C ALA A 3 12.55 -57.87 -5.98
N SER A 4 12.96 -56.80 -6.66
CA SER A 4 12.77 -55.35 -6.52
C SER A 4 13.26 -54.71 -7.83
N SER A 5 12.53 -53.75 -8.41
CA SER A 5 13.06 -52.88 -9.47
C SER A 5 13.48 -51.54 -8.84
N PRO A 6 14.68 -51.00 -9.10
CA PRO A 6 15.00 -49.65 -8.68
C PRO A 6 14.33 -48.64 -9.63
N ALA A 7 13.42 -47.84 -9.08
CA ALA A 7 12.81 -46.71 -9.76
C ALA A 7 13.89 -45.64 -10.06
N ALA A 8 14.03 -45.29 -11.33
CA ALA A 8 14.81 -44.14 -11.77
C ALA A 8 14.22 -42.86 -11.15
N THR A 9 14.98 -42.22 -10.27
CA THR A 9 14.65 -40.91 -9.72
C THR A 9 14.81 -39.86 -10.82
N MET A 10 13.69 -39.37 -11.37
CA MET A 10 13.67 -38.23 -12.27
C MET A 10 14.02 -36.97 -11.47
N MET A 11 15.23 -36.44 -11.69
CA MET A 11 15.64 -35.11 -11.23
C MET A 11 14.70 -34.06 -11.85
N THR A 12 13.89 -33.43 -11.00
CA THR A 12 13.08 -32.25 -11.35
C THR A 12 13.97 -31.09 -11.79
N PRO A 13 13.65 -30.35 -12.85
CA PRO A 13 14.44 -29.20 -13.27
C PRO A 13 14.33 -28.08 -12.23
N ALA A 14 15.48 -27.59 -11.76
CA ALA A 14 15.57 -26.49 -10.81
C ALA A 14 14.88 -25.23 -11.37
N PRO A 15 14.20 -24.42 -10.52
CA PRO A 15 13.63 -23.18 -10.98
C PRO A 15 14.76 -22.26 -11.44
N ARG A 16 14.69 -21.79 -12.70
CA ARG A 16 15.55 -20.72 -13.20
C ARG A 16 15.42 -19.54 -12.23
N ARG A 17 16.44 -19.33 -11.40
CA ARG A 17 16.54 -18.15 -10.55
C ARG A 17 16.36 -16.96 -11.48
N ARG A 18 15.37 -16.09 -11.18
CA ARG A 18 15.33 -14.76 -11.82
C ARG A 18 16.73 -14.16 -11.68
N PRO A 19 17.34 -13.65 -12.77
CA PRO A 19 18.58 -12.91 -12.64
C PRO A 19 18.38 -11.90 -11.53
N LEU A 20 19.24 -11.95 -10.51
CA LEU A 20 19.31 -10.91 -9.51
C LEU A 20 19.66 -9.66 -10.31
N GLU A 21 18.73 -8.71 -10.38
CA GLU A 21 19.05 -7.40 -10.91
C GLU A 21 20.28 -6.92 -10.12
N PRO A 22 21.37 -6.52 -10.81
CA PRO A 22 22.55 -6.04 -10.11
C PRO A 22 22.13 -4.92 -9.16
N PRO A 23 22.69 -4.87 -7.94
CA PRO A 23 22.36 -3.82 -7.00
C PRO A 23 22.56 -2.47 -7.70
N PRO A 24 21.63 -1.51 -7.54
CA PRO A 24 21.79 -0.20 -8.13
C PRO A 24 23.15 0.36 -7.72
N PRO A 25 23.87 1.04 -8.64
CA PRO A 25 25.17 1.60 -8.32
C PRO A 25 25.04 2.47 -7.06
N PRO A 26 26.06 2.48 -6.18
CA PRO A 26 26.03 3.33 -5.00
C PRO A 26 25.77 4.76 -5.47
N LEU A 27 24.70 5.35 -4.94
CA LEU A 27 24.38 6.75 -5.22
C LEU A 27 25.62 7.58 -4.88
N PRO A 28 26.00 8.55 -5.74
CA PRO A 28 27.09 9.46 -5.39
C PRO A 28 26.79 10.07 -4.02
N PRO A 29 27.81 10.27 -3.17
CA PRO A 29 27.60 10.91 -1.88
C PRO A 29 26.92 12.24 -2.13
N LEU A 30 25.76 12.43 -1.50
CA LEU A 30 25.06 13.71 -1.53
C LEU A 30 26.09 14.79 -1.15
N PRO A 31 26.16 15.91 -1.89
CA PRO A 31 27.03 17.00 -1.48
C PRO A 31 26.69 17.36 -0.04
N PRO A 32 27.71 17.66 0.80
CA PRO A 32 27.44 18.09 2.16
C PRO A 32 26.44 19.26 2.10
N PRO A 33 25.48 19.34 3.04
CA PRO A 33 24.63 20.51 3.13
C PRO A 33 25.55 21.73 3.13
N VAL A 34 25.37 22.64 2.16
CA VAL A 34 26.12 23.88 2.14
C VAL A 34 25.76 24.59 3.43
N GLU A 35 26.64 24.51 4.42
CA GLU A 35 26.49 25.28 5.64
C GLU A 35 26.45 26.75 5.22
N PRO A 36 25.44 27.52 5.64
CA PRO A 36 25.38 28.93 5.31
C PRO A 36 26.69 29.58 5.79
N PRO A 37 27.32 30.45 4.99
CA PRO A 37 28.58 31.05 5.37
C PRO A 37 28.38 31.74 6.72
N GLY A 38 29.15 31.31 7.72
CA GLY A 38 29.15 31.97 9.02
C GLY A 38 29.45 33.46 8.83
N PRO A 39 28.86 34.34 9.65
CA PRO A 39 29.09 35.77 9.50
C PRO A 39 30.58 36.09 9.63
N PRO A 40 31.10 37.07 8.87
CA PRO A 40 32.52 37.38 8.85
C PRO A 40 33.00 37.76 10.26
N ARG A 41 34.10 37.15 10.69
CA ARG A 41 34.69 37.38 12.01
C ARG A 41 35.40 38.73 12.02
N VAL A 42 34.71 39.75 12.54
CA VAL A 42 35.30 41.06 12.84
C VAL A 42 36.01 41.03 14.20
N PRO A 43 37.19 41.68 14.35
CA PRO A 43 37.86 41.85 15.64
C PRO A 43 37.00 42.68 16.60
N PRO A 44 37.06 42.44 17.92
CA PRO A 44 36.19 43.11 18.88
C PRO A 44 36.60 44.58 19.04
N HIS A 45 35.66 45.51 18.81
CA HIS A 45 35.84 46.94 19.05
C HIS A 45 35.27 47.32 20.44
N PRO A 46 35.97 48.12 21.27
CA PRO A 46 35.50 48.47 22.60
C PRO A 46 34.50 49.62 22.52
N ALA A 47 33.21 49.31 22.44
CA ALA A 47 32.14 50.19 22.87
C ALA A 47 30.87 49.37 23.03
N VAL A 48 30.38 49.31 24.26
CA VAL A 48 29.10 48.73 24.66
C VAL A 48 27.97 49.32 23.82
N ALA A 49 27.41 48.51 22.93
CA ALA A 49 26.04 48.65 22.48
C ALA A 49 25.37 47.31 22.79
N ASP A 50 24.60 47.27 23.89
CA ASP A 50 23.66 46.21 24.22
C ASP A 50 22.65 46.07 23.07
N TYR A 51 22.99 45.27 22.06
CA TYR A 51 22.00 44.78 21.12
C TYR A 51 21.20 43.69 21.83
N SER A 52 20.12 44.15 22.45
CA SER A 52 19.06 43.33 23.00
C SER A 52 18.72 42.17 22.07
N ASP A 53 19.04 40.98 22.54
CA ASP A 53 18.58 39.67 22.11
C ASP A 53 17.05 39.66 21.97
N LYS A 54 16.54 39.92 20.76
CA LYS A 54 15.11 39.82 20.45
C LYS A 54 14.91 39.36 19.01
N LYS A 55 15.09 38.06 18.74
CA LYS A 55 14.33 37.32 17.70
C LYS A 55 14.39 35.77 17.65
N PRO A 56 14.61 34.98 18.74
CA PRO A 56 14.39 33.52 18.67
C PRO A 56 12.92 33.08 18.78
N ARG A 57 12.04 33.94 19.32
CA ARG A 57 10.71 33.55 19.79
C ARG A 57 9.65 33.50 18.67
N GLU A 58 9.68 34.44 17.72
CA GLU A 58 8.75 34.47 16.58
C GLU A 58 8.96 33.31 15.61
N GLN A 59 10.23 32.95 15.29
CA GLN A 59 10.53 31.84 14.39
C GLN A 59 10.13 30.47 14.98
N ARG A 60 10.30 30.26 16.29
CA ARG A 60 9.80 29.03 16.96
C ARG A 60 8.28 28.98 16.94
N ASN A 61 7.61 30.11 17.17
CA ASN A 61 6.15 30.18 17.17
C ASN A 61 5.56 29.85 15.78
N TYR A 62 6.14 30.37 14.70
CA TYR A 62 5.72 30.06 13.33
C TYR A 62 5.95 28.58 12.96
N LYS A 63 7.08 28.00 13.35
CA LYS A 63 7.38 26.57 13.14
C LYS A 63 6.42 25.66 13.92
N ASN A 64 6.06 26.05 15.15
CA ASN A 64 5.11 25.30 15.98
C ASN A 64 3.69 25.38 15.41
N MET A 65 3.23 26.57 14.98
CA MET A 65 1.94 26.75 14.31
C MET A 65 1.83 25.91 13.02
N THR A 66 2.93 25.82 12.25
CA THR A 66 2.98 24.97 11.06
C THR A 66 2.94 23.47 11.42
N ARG A 67 3.59 23.07 12.52
CA ARG A 67 3.55 21.68 13.02
C ARG A 67 2.16 21.29 13.51
N GLU A 68 1.49 22.16 14.25
CA GLU A 68 0.12 21.93 14.74
C GLU A 68 -0.88 21.79 13.60
N ARG A 69 -0.85 22.69 12.61
CA ARG A 69 -1.66 22.56 11.39
C ARG A 69 -1.42 21.24 10.67
N ARG A 70 -0.16 20.80 10.57
CA ARG A 70 0.18 19.50 9.98
C ARG A 70 -0.35 18.32 10.78
N ILE A 71 -0.29 18.38 12.11
CA ILE A 71 -0.84 17.33 12.99
C ILE A 71 -2.35 17.26 12.81
N GLU A 72 -3.04 18.39 12.83
CA GLU A 72 -4.49 18.45 12.64
C GLU A 72 -4.91 17.93 11.25
N ALA A 73 -4.18 18.32 10.19
CA ALA A 73 -4.42 17.80 8.84
C ALA A 73 -4.23 16.27 8.75
N ASN A 74 -3.19 15.73 9.40
CA ASN A 74 -2.99 14.28 9.47
C ASN A 74 -4.09 13.58 10.27
N ALA A 75 -4.56 14.18 11.37
CA ALA A 75 -5.67 13.64 12.14
C ALA A 75 -6.95 13.58 11.28
N ARG A 76 -7.24 14.64 10.54
CA ARG A 76 -8.36 14.69 9.58
C ARG A 76 -8.24 13.62 8.50
N GLU A 77 -7.06 13.43 7.91
CA GLU A 77 -6.87 12.40 6.88
C GLU A 77 -7.04 10.99 7.45
N ARG A 78 -6.57 10.72 8.68
CA ARG A 78 -6.83 9.43 9.34
C ARG A 78 -8.33 9.19 9.48
N THR A 79 -9.08 10.17 9.97
CA THR A 79 -10.55 10.06 10.06
C THR A 79 -11.18 9.79 8.69
N ARG A 80 -10.75 10.50 7.64
CA ARG A 80 -11.22 10.27 6.26
C ARG A 80 -10.96 8.83 5.82
N VAL A 81 -9.75 8.32 6.02
CA VAL A 81 -9.37 6.94 5.68
C VAL A 81 -10.15 5.92 6.51
N HIS A 82 -10.39 6.17 7.79
CA HIS A 82 -11.24 5.30 8.62
C HIS A 82 -12.67 5.21 8.08
N THR A 83 -13.29 6.33 7.71
CA THR A 83 -14.63 6.34 7.09
C THR A 83 -14.65 5.56 5.78
N ILE A 84 -13.66 5.78 4.90
CA ILE A 84 -13.56 5.06 3.63
C ILE A 84 -13.39 3.55 3.88
N SER A 85 -12.57 3.19 4.86
CA SER A 85 -12.29 1.78 5.16
C SER A 85 -13.52 1.07 5.72
N ALA A 86 -14.27 1.73 6.61
CA ALA A 86 -15.53 1.21 7.13
C ALA A 86 -16.57 0.98 6.01
N ALA A 87 -16.75 1.96 5.11
CA ALA A 87 -17.64 1.81 3.96
C ALA A 87 -17.18 0.67 3.02
N PHE A 88 -15.87 0.53 2.84
CA PHE A 88 -15.28 -0.54 2.04
C PHE A 88 -15.53 -1.93 2.67
N ASP A 89 -15.42 -2.03 3.99
CA ASP A 89 -15.73 -3.26 4.71
C ASP A 89 -17.22 -3.60 4.59
N THR A 90 -18.13 -2.62 4.66
CA THR A 90 -19.55 -2.85 4.38
C THR A 90 -19.76 -3.43 2.99
N LEU A 91 -19.16 -2.82 1.94
CA LEU A 91 -19.21 -3.36 0.58
C LEU A 91 -18.68 -4.80 0.52
N ARG A 92 -17.60 -5.10 1.24
CA ARG A 92 -17.01 -6.43 1.26
C ARG A 92 -17.95 -7.50 1.86
N HIS A 93 -18.80 -7.15 2.81
CA HIS A 93 -19.81 -8.06 3.35
C HIS A 93 -21.00 -8.24 2.40
N SER A 94 -21.27 -7.25 1.54
CA SER A 94 -22.37 -7.31 0.56
C SER A 94 -22.04 -8.07 -0.73
N VAL A 95 -20.76 -8.27 -1.05
CA VAL A 95 -20.33 -8.98 -2.26
C VAL A 95 -20.27 -10.50 -2.06
N PRO A 96 -20.60 -11.31 -3.08
CA PRO A 96 -20.49 -12.76 -3.01
C PRO A 96 -19.02 -13.21 -2.90
N ALA A 97 -18.77 -14.20 -2.06
CA ALA A 97 -17.45 -14.80 -1.83
C ALA A 97 -17.60 -16.30 -1.49
N TYR A 98 -16.52 -17.07 -1.51
CA TYR A 98 -16.56 -18.50 -1.16
C TYR A 98 -16.86 -18.74 0.32
N SER A 99 -16.47 -17.79 1.17
CA SER A 99 -16.71 -17.84 2.61
C SER A 99 -16.94 -16.43 3.13
N HIS A 100 -17.86 -16.26 4.07
CA HIS A 100 -18.16 -15.00 4.73
C HIS A 100 -16.89 -14.29 5.26
N ASN A 101 -15.92 -15.07 5.76
CA ASN A 101 -14.69 -14.54 6.36
C ASN A 101 -13.51 -14.46 5.37
N GLN A 102 -13.74 -14.67 4.07
CA GLN A 102 -12.68 -14.65 3.07
C GLN A 102 -12.01 -13.26 3.00
N LYS A 103 -10.67 -13.26 3.08
CA LYS A 103 -9.84 -12.05 2.93
C LYS A 103 -9.64 -11.66 1.47
N LEU A 104 -10.61 -10.92 0.92
CA LEU A 104 -10.53 -10.31 -0.41
C LEU A 104 -9.70 -9.02 -0.40
N SER A 105 -8.93 -8.79 -1.46
CA SER A 105 -8.20 -7.54 -1.66
C SER A 105 -9.14 -6.39 -2.04
N LYS A 106 -8.67 -5.14 -1.95
CA LYS A 106 -9.49 -3.98 -2.36
C LYS A 106 -9.93 -4.07 -3.81
N LEU A 107 -9.01 -4.44 -4.70
CA LEU A 107 -9.30 -4.58 -6.13
C LEU A 107 -10.28 -5.73 -6.40
N SER A 108 -10.11 -6.85 -5.71
CA SER A 108 -10.96 -8.03 -5.87
C SER A 108 -12.42 -7.73 -5.52
N VAL A 109 -12.67 -7.08 -4.37
CA VAL A 109 -14.02 -6.66 -3.96
C VAL A 109 -14.65 -5.74 -4.99
N LEU A 110 -13.90 -4.76 -5.52
CA LEU A 110 -14.41 -3.86 -6.55
C LEU A 110 -14.79 -4.60 -7.85
N ARG A 111 -13.94 -5.53 -8.31
CA ARG A 111 -14.22 -6.34 -9.50
C ARG A 111 -15.46 -7.22 -9.33
N ILE A 112 -15.56 -7.91 -8.20
CA ILE A 112 -16.71 -8.77 -7.88
C ILE A 112 -17.97 -7.93 -7.75
N ALA A 113 -17.92 -6.76 -7.10
CA ALA A 113 -19.06 -5.86 -6.97
C ALA A 113 -19.60 -5.43 -8.34
N CYS A 114 -18.73 -5.04 -9.28
CA CYS A 114 -19.15 -4.67 -10.62
C CYS A 114 -19.85 -5.84 -11.34
N ALA A 115 -19.24 -7.02 -11.33
CA ALA A 115 -19.84 -8.21 -11.95
C ALA A 115 -21.19 -8.55 -11.31
N TYR A 116 -21.30 -8.42 -9.98
CA TYR A 116 -22.51 -8.74 -9.25
C TYR A 116 -23.65 -7.74 -9.53
N ILE A 117 -23.36 -6.43 -9.60
CA ILE A 117 -24.36 -5.43 -10.01
C ILE A 117 -24.90 -5.73 -11.40
N THR A 118 -24.03 -6.10 -12.35
CA THR A 118 -24.47 -6.49 -13.69
C THR A 118 -25.36 -7.72 -13.65
N ALA A 119 -24.97 -8.78 -12.91
CA ALA A 119 -25.78 -9.99 -12.79
C ALA A 119 -27.14 -9.75 -12.13
N LEU A 120 -27.20 -8.91 -11.09
CA LEU A 120 -28.45 -8.50 -10.46
C LEU A 120 -29.33 -7.69 -11.43
N SER A 121 -28.73 -6.82 -12.24
CA SER A 121 -29.45 -6.09 -13.30
C SER A 121 -30.03 -7.04 -14.34
N THR A 122 -29.26 -8.05 -14.78
CA THR A 122 -29.72 -9.10 -15.70
C THR A 122 -30.87 -9.92 -15.10
N ALA A 123 -30.85 -10.20 -13.80
CA ALA A 123 -31.91 -10.97 -13.14
C ALA A 123 -33.27 -10.25 -13.11
N LEU A 124 -33.30 -8.93 -13.35
CA LEU A 124 -34.53 -8.15 -13.45
C LEU A 124 -35.14 -8.18 -14.86
N ASP A 125 -34.40 -8.67 -15.85
CA ASP A 125 -34.83 -8.78 -17.24
C ASP A 125 -35.18 -10.25 -17.58
N PRO A 126 -36.45 -10.56 -17.86
CA PRO A 126 -36.89 -11.93 -18.12
C PRO A 126 -36.33 -12.54 -19.42
N ASP A 127 -35.90 -11.70 -20.37
CA ASP A 127 -35.37 -12.14 -21.67
C ASP A 127 -33.84 -12.27 -21.66
N ALA A 128 -33.17 -11.84 -20.59
CA ALA A 128 -31.73 -11.84 -20.51
C ALA A 128 -31.16 -13.17 -19.98
N ASP A 129 -29.98 -13.54 -20.47
CA ASP A 129 -29.30 -14.77 -20.04
C ASP A 129 -28.62 -14.61 -18.68
N LEU A 130 -29.37 -14.88 -17.63
CA LEU A 130 -28.88 -14.88 -16.25
C LEU A 130 -27.77 -15.90 -16.01
N SER A 131 -27.75 -17.03 -16.73
CA SER A 131 -26.75 -18.09 -16.54
C SER A 131 -25.36 -17.56 -16.85
N THR A 132 -25.20 -16.90 -18.00
CA THR A 132 -23.94 -16.27 -18.40
C THR A 132 -23.47 -15.22 -17.40
N ALA A 133 -24.39 -14.40 -16.86
CA ALA A 133 -24.03 -13.37 -15.90
C ALA A 133 -23.57 -13.96 -14.56
N VAL A 134 -24.21 -15.02 -14.07
CA VAL A 134 -23.81 -15.74 -12.85
C VAL A 134 -22.46 -16.45 -13.04
N GLU A 135 -22.21 -17.03 -14.20
CA GLU A 135 -20.91 -17.62 -14.55
C GLU A 135 -19.80 -16.57 -14.51
N ALA A 136 -20.03 -15.37 -15.03
CA ALA A 136 -19.07 -14.28 -14.99
C ALA A 136 -18.71 -13.87 -13.55
N VAL A 137 -19.70 -13.75 -12.65
CA VAL A 137 -19.45 -13.50 -11.21
C VAL A 137 -18.62 -14.62 -10.60
N THR A 138 -18.98 -15.87 -10.87
CA THR A 138 -18.29 -17.06 -10.35
C THR A 138 -16.82 -17.09 -10.79
N GLN A 139 -16.56 -16.87 -12.09
CA GLN A 139 -15.20 -16.80 -12.64
C GLN A 139 -14.39 -15.65 -12.02
N THR A 140 -15.03 -14.51 -11.75
CA THR A 140 -14.40 -13.37 -11.07
C THR A 140 -13.96 -13.74 -9.65
N ILE A 141 -14.82 -14.43 -8.88
CA ILE A 141 -14.47 -14.90 -7.53
C ILE A 141 -13.32 -15.92 -7.58
N HIS A 142 -13.32 -16.80 -8.59
CA HIS A 142 -12.31 -17.86 -8.76
C HIS A 142 -10.92 -17.29 -9.07
N THR A 143 -10.84 -16.34 -9.99
CA THR A 143 -9.58 -15.71 -10.43
C THR A 143 -8.96 -14.88 -9.31
N GLU A 144 -9.79 -14.16 -8.54
CA GLU A 144 -9.34 -13.30 -7.45
C GLU A 144 -9.02 -14.09 -6.15
N GLY A 145 -9.63 -15.26 -5.94
CA GLY A 145 -9.37 -16.13 -4.77
C GLY A 145 -8.02 -16.86 -4.78
N LYS A 146 -7.40 -17.04 -5.96
CA LYS A 146 -6.14 -17.79 -6.11
C LYS A 146 -4.89 -17.02 -5.65
N LEU A 147 -5.00 -15.74 -5.32
CA LEU A 147 -3.88 -14.88 -4.92
C LEU A 147 -3.25 -15.19 -3.55
N ARG A 148 -3.72 -16.23 -2.83
CA ARG A 148 -3.25 -16.54 -1.46
C ARG A 148 -2.62 -17.94 -1.27
N LYS A 149 -2.68 -18.87 -2.23
CA LYS A 149 -2.22 -20.26 -2.02
C LYS A 149 -0.69 -20.50 -2.13
N LYS A 150 0.15 -19.47 -2.19
CA LYS A 150 1.62 -19.63 -2.43
C LYS A 150 2.52 -19.27 -1.25
N LYS A 151 1.98 -19.05 -0.06
CA LYS A 151 2.77 -18.70 1.12
C LYS A 151 2.26 -19.50 2.31
N ASP A 152 2.86 -20.66 2.51
CA ASP A 152 3.11 -21.35 3.78
C ASP A 152 3.24 -22.85 3.47
N ASP A 153 4.49 -23.32 3.38
CA ASP A 153 4.86 -24.69 3.71
C ASP A 153 6.19 -24.60 4.50
N PRO A 154 6.34 -25.34 5.62
CA PRO A 154 7.33 -25.12 6.68
C PRO A 154 8.80 -25.37 6.32
#